data_AF-A0A3B9IWU0-F1
#
_entry.id   AF-A0A3B9IWU0-F1
#
_cell.length_a   1.000
_cell.length_b   1.000
_cell.length_c   1.000
_cell.angle_alpha   90.00
_cell.angle_beta   90.00
_cell.angle_gamma   90.00
#
_symmetry.space_group_name_H-M   'P 1'
#
loop_
_entity.id
_entity.type
_entity.pdbx_description
1 polymer ?
#
loop_
_entity_poly.entity_id
_entity_poly.type
_entity_poly.pdbx_seq_one_letter_code
_entity_poly.pdbx_strand_id
1 'polypeptide(L)'
;MLYLAALFVSLFIVFFCDEALKKRPYLFYITGSIITIAVITVSQLVTNHTITIESEFVTKYLIGIFSKGAFAGALWSVVMWAGALPTGSALIKKIMPIRGELSIFAAAITLSHAVTYSITYIKRFMLNMEHDRPLTSDFIITSLVCIVLMIIMIPLTVMSFKAIRKKMNAKTWKKIQRAAYIFYALIYIHIMVLYVPQAKNGNTEKFFSIIVYSIVFIGYAVFKIAKVYIKKNKPQKTGFVYAACSAAVLLLTTGAGITAYGKA
;
A
#
# COMPACT_ATOMS: atom_id res chain seq x y z
N MET A 1 -13.04 6.12 -2.54
CA MET A 1 -13.97 5.15 -1.92
C MET A 1 -13.41 3.74 -1.80
N LEU A 2 -12.91 3.12 -2.88
CA LEU A 2 -12.30 1.77 -2.85
C LEU A 2 -11.22 1.58 -1.77
N TYR A 3 -10.32 2.55 -1.61
CA TYR A 3 -9.26 2.46 -0.59
C TYR A 3 -9.79 2.50 0.85
N LEU A 4 -10.84 3.28 1.13
CA LEU A 4 -11.45 3.32 2.48
C LEU A 4 -12.12 2.00 2.82
N ALA A 5 -12.85 1.42 1.86
CA ALA A 5 -13.42 0.08 2.01
C ALA A 5 -12.32 -0.97 2.25
N ALA A 6 -11.24 -0.92 1.46
CA ALA A 6 -10.08 -1.78 1.62
C ALA A 6 -9.40 -1.62 2.98
N LEU A 7 -9.30 -0.39 3.50
CA LEU A 7 -8.75 -0.09 4.82
C LEU A 7 -9.63 -0.64 5.93
N PHE A 8 -10.95 -0.49 5.81
CA PHE A 8 -11.92 -1.08 6.74
C PHE A 8 -11.78 -2.61 6.77
N VAL A 9 -11.76 -3.27 5.61
CA VAL A 9 -11.56 -4.73 5.50
C VAL A 9 -10.21 -5.15 6.09
N SER A 10 -9.14 -4.41 5.81
CA SER A 10 -7.80 -4.71 6.34
C SER A 10 -7.76 -4.61 7.87
N LEU A 11 -8.41 -3.60 8.44
CA LEU A 11 -8.56 -3.47 9.89
C LEU A 11 -9.41 -4.59 10.46
N PHE A 12 -10.52 -4.95 9.81
CA PHE A 12 -11.37 -6.07 10.21
C PHE A 12 -10.56 -7.38 10.30
N ILE A 13 -9.76 -7.70 9.28
CA ILE A 13 -8.88 -8.88 9.29
C ILE A 13 -7.93 -8.83 10.50
N VAL A 14 -7.33 -7.67 10.79
CA VAL A 14 -6.44 -7.54 11.95
C VAL A 14 -7.19 -7.69 13.27
N PHE A 15 -8.42 -7.19 13.39
CA PHE A 15 -9.14 -7.23 14.65
C PHE A 15 -9.70 -8.60 14.98
N PHE A 16 -10.25 -9.30 13.99
CA PHE A 16 -10.95 -10.57 14.15
C PHE A 16 -10.09 -11.79 13.83
N CYS A 17 -9.03 -11.63 13.02
CA CYS A 17 -8.20 -12.74 12.58
C CYS A 17 -6.76 -12.66 13.09
N ASP A 18 -6.44 -11.80 14.06
CA ASP A 18 -5.09 -11.70 14.64
C ASP A 18 -4.63 -13.03 15.25
N GLU A 19 -5.49 -13.69 16.02
CA GLU A 19 -5.16 -14.99 16.61
C GLU A 19 -4.90 -16.06 15.54
N ALA A 20 -5.76 -16.13 14.53
CA ALA A 20 -5.63 -17.08 13.44
C ALA A 20 -4.34 -16.82 12.63
N LEU A 21 -4.05 -15.57 12.31
CA LEU A 21 -2.84 -15.15 11.60
C LEU A 21 -1.57 -15.46 12.41
N LYS A 22 -1.64 -15.33 13.74
CA LYS A 22 -0.52 -15.64 14.64
C LYS A 22 -0.28 -17.14 14.78
N LYS A 23 -1.33 -17.93 15.00
CA LYS A 23 -1.28 -19.38 15.25
C LYS A 23 -1.04 -20.18 13.97
N ARG A 24 -1.70 -19.80 12.87
CA ARG A 24 -1.68 -20.51 11.58
C ARG A 24 -1.40 -19.57 10.41
N PRO A 25 -0.23 -18.90 10.37
CA PRO A 25 0.09 -17.94 9.31
C PRO A 25 0.14 -18.54 7.91
N TYR A 26 0.47 -19.83 7.80
CA TYR A 26 0.54 -20.53 6.51
C TYR A 26 -0.80 -20.54 5.78
N LEU A 27 -1.94 -20.59 6.50
CA LEU A 27 -3.27 -20.52 5.89
C LEU A 27 -3.45 -19.20 5.15
N PHE A 28 -3.07 -18.09 5.77
CA PHE A 28 -3.14 -16.77 5.14
C PHE A 28 -2.21 -16.66 3.94
N TYR A 29 -1.03 -17.27 3.99
CA TYR A 29 -0.11 -17.27 2.86
C TYR A 29 -0.67 -18.06 1.67
N ILE A 30 -1.22 -19.25 1.93
CA ILE A 30 -1.86 -20.08 0.89
C ILE A 30 -3.08 -19.35 0.32
N THR A 31 -3.98 -18.85 1.18
CA THR A 31 -5.15 -18.08 0.75
C THR A 31 -4.75 -16.85 -0.05
N GLY A 32 -3.73 -16.10 0.39
CA GLY A 32 -3.20 -14.96 -0.34
C GLY A 32 -2.68 -15.34 -1.73
N SER A 33 -1.93 -16.44 -1.84
CA SER A 33 -1.44 -16.96 -3.12
C SER A 33 -2.58 -17.39 -4.04
N ILE A 34 -3.59 -18.10 -3.52
CA ILE A 34 -4.77 -18.52 -4.29
C ILE A 34 -5.53 -17.30 -4.81
N ILE A 35 -5.81 -16.32 -3.95
CA ILE A 35 -6.46 -15.06 -4.34
C ILE A 35 -5.63 -14.36 -5.42
N THR A 36 -4.31 -14.31 -5.26
CA THR A 36 -3.43 -13.68 -6.23
C THR A 36 -3.50 -14.32 -7.60
N ILE A 37 -3.43 -15.66 -7.68
CA ILE A 37 -3.55 -16.39 -8.93
C ILE A 37 -4.93 -16.15 -9.55
N ALA A 38 -6.01 -16.27 -8.76
CA ALA A 38 -7.37 -16.07 -9.24
C ALA A 38 -7.58 -14.65 -9.81
N VAL A 39 -7.12 -13.62 -9.10
CA VAL A 39 -7.22 -12.22 -9.56
C VAL A 39 -6.43 -12.01 -10.85
N ILE A 40 -5.21 -12.55 -10.96
CA ILE A 40 -4.42 -12.45 -12.19
C ILE A 40 -5.18 -13.12 -13.35
N THR A 41 -5.60 -14.36 -13.18
CA THR A 41 -6.31 -15.12 -14.23
C THR A 41 -7.58 -14.42 -14.68
N VAL A 42 -8.46 -14.04 -13.74
CA VAL A 42 -9.72 -13.33 -14.08
C VAL A 42 -9.43 -11.98 -14.74
N SER A 43 -8.47 -11.21 -14.22
CA SER A 43 -8.14 -9.90 -14.81
C SER A 43 -7.61 -10.04 -16.23
N GLN A 44 -6.81 -11.07 -16.54
CA GLN A 44 -6.32 -11.31 -17.89
C GLN A 44 -7.42 -11.82 -18.83
N LEU A 45 -8.32 -12.70 -18.37
CA LEU A 45 -9.44 -13.19 -19.17
C LEU A 45 -10.40 -12.05 -19.54
N VAL A 46 -10.67 -11.13 -18.60
CA VAL A 46 -11.49 -9.93 -18.85
C VAL A 46 -10.77 -8.97 -19.81
N THR A 47 -9.47 -8.73 -19.59
CA THR A 47 -8.68 -7.81 -20.44
C THR A 47 -8.54 -8.32 -21.88
N ASN A 48 -8.45 -9.64 -22.08
CA ASN A 48 -8.36 -10.25 -23.40
C ASN A 48 -9.74 -10.50 -24.05
N HIS A 49 -10.82 -9.94 -23.50
CA HIS A 49 -12.21 -10.13 -23.97
C HIS A 49 -12.66 -11.61 -24.06
N THR A 50 -12.00 -12.52 -23.33
CA THR A 50 -12.36 -13.95 -23.29
C THR A 50 -13.59 -14.19 -22.44
N ILE A 51 -13.77 -13.38 -21.38
CA ILE A 51 -14.95 -13.41 -20.51
C ILE A 51 -15.42 -11.97 -20.30
N THR A 52 -16.72 -11.74 -20.43
CA THR A 52 -17.37 -10.49 -20.07
C THR A 52 -18.08 -10.65 -18.72
N ILE A 53 -17.83 -9.70 -17.82
CA ILE A 53 -18.53 -9.62 -16.53
C ILE A 53 -19.46 -8.42 -16.61
N GLU A 54 -20.75 -8.67 -16.78
CA GLU A 54 -21.77 -7.63 -16.96
C GLU A 54 -21.98 -6.79 -15.69
N SER A 55 -21.75 -7.38 -14.51
CA SER A 55 -21.92 -6.66 -13.24
C SER A 55 -20.79 -5.68 -12.98
N GLU A 56 -21.10 -4.38 -13.09
CA GLU A 56 -20.17 -3.30 -12.74
C GLU A 56 -19.71 -3.40 -11.28
N PHE A 57 -20.58 -3.87 -10.38
CA PHE A 57 -20.24 -4.06 -8.96
C PHE A 57 -19.10 -5.07 -8.78
N VAL A 58 -19.17 -6.22 -9.45
CA VAL A 58 -18.14 -7.27 -9.39
C VAL A 58 -16.82 -6.73 -9.95
N THR A 59 -16.85 -6.09 -11.10
CA THR A 59 -15.65 -5.56 -11.76
C THR A 59 -15.01 -4.42 -10.97
N LYS A 60 -15.81 -3.51 -10.41
CA LYS A 60 -15.33 -2.33 -9.70
C LYS A 60 -14.90 -2.61 -8.26
N TYR A 61 -15.65 -3.42 -7.51
CA TYR A 61 -15.43 -3.63 -6.07
C TYR A 61 -14.83 -4.98 -5.73
N LEU A 62 -15.21 -6.08 -6.38
CA LEU A 62 -14.67 -7.40 -6.05
C LEU A 62 -13.33 -7.65 -6.73
N ILE A 63 -13.25 -7.41 -8.04
CA ILE A 63 -11.99 -7.55 -8.79
C ILE A 63 -11.14 -6.29 -8.61
N GLY A 64 -11.76 -5.12 -8.76
CA GLY A 64 -11.10 -3.82 -8.71
C GLY A 64 -10.36 -3.53 -7.40
N ILE A 65 -10.80 -4.07 -6.26
CA ILE A 65 -10.12 -3.84 -4.97
C ILE A 65 -8.73 -4.50 -4.93
N PHE A 66 -8.57 -5.65 -5.60
CA PHE A 66 -7.29 -6.35 -5.73
C PHE A 66 -6.51 -5.81 -6.93
N SER A 67 -7.14 -5.78 -8.10
CA SER A 67 -6.47 -5.43 -9.35
C SER A 67 -5.97 -3.99 -9.34
N LYS A 68 -6.70 -3.02 -8.77
CA LYS A 68 -6.25 -1.61 -8.65
C LYS A 68 -5.29 -1.38 -7.46
N GLY A 69 -4.88 -2.43 -6.75
CA GLY A 69 -3.91 -2.33 -5.65
C GLY A 69 -4.46 -1.69 -4.37
N ALA A 70 -5.76 -1.40 -4.30
CA ALA A 70 -6.36 -0.72 -3.13
C ALA A 70 -6.26 -1.59 -1.86
N PHE A 71 -6.52 -2.90 -1.97
CA PHE A 71 -6.40 -3.83 -0.86
C PHE A 71 -4.95 -4.03 -0.42
N ALA A 72 -4.04 -4.22 -1.36
CA ALA A 72 -2.60 -4.27 -1.08
C ALA A 72 -2.13 -3.00 -0.34
N GLY A 73 -2.47 -1.82 -0.87
CA GLY A 73 -2.13 -0.54 -0.27
C GLY A 73 -2.70 -0.37 1.14
N ALA A 74 -3.93 -0.83 1.37
CA ALA A 74 -4.56 -0.82 2.70
C ALA A 74 -3.84 -1.73 3.70
N LEU A 75 -3.54 -2.98 3.32
CA LEU A 75 -2.76 -3.91 4.15
C LEU A 75 -1.38 -3.32 4.50
N TRP A 76 -0.67 -2.76 3.51
CA TRP A 76 0.61 -2.09 3.75
C TRP A 76 0.48 -0.89 4.68
N SER A 77 -0.61 -0.14 4.57
CA SER A 77 -0.90 0.99 5.47
C SER A 77 -1.05 0.51 6.92
N VAL A 78 -1.76 -0.58 7.16
CA VAL A 78 -1.90 -1.16 8.51
C VAL A 78 -0.55 -1.63 9.06
N VAL A 79 0.26 -2.33 8.26
CA VAL A 79 1.61 -2.77 8.63
C VAL A 79 2.54 -1.58 8.94
N MET A 80 2.41 -0.51 8.16
CA MET A 80 3.16 0.74 8.31
C MET A 80 2.80 1.45 9.62
N TRP A 81 1.50 1.66 9.88
CA TRP A 81 0.99 2.39 11.04
C TRP A 81 1.30 1.73 12.39
N ALA A 82 1.48 0.41 12.43
CA ALA A 82 2.00 -0.29 13.61
C ALA A 82 3.29 0.34 14.18
N GLY A 83 4.11 0.94 13.31
CA GLY A 83 5.36 1.59 13.68
C GLY A 83 5.21 3.03 14.23
N ALA A 84 4.06 3.69 14.02
CA ALA A 84 3.84 5.11 14.32
C ALA A 84 2.84 5.36 15.46
N LEU A 85 1.92 4.42 15.70
CA LEU A 85 0.91 4.54 16.76
C LEU A 85 1.53 4.68 18.18
N PRO A 86 0.78 5.23 19.16
CA PRO A 86 1.23 5.36 20.55
C PRO A 86 1.49 4.02 21.23
N THR A 87 2.64 3.86 21.89
CA THR A 87 3.00 2.64 22.62
C THR A 87 1.94 2.30 23.68
N GLY A 88 1.44 1.06 23.68
CA GLY A 88 0.42 0.61 24.64
C GLY A 88 -1.03 0.70 24.15
N SER A 89 -1.29 1.38 23.03
CA SER A 89 -2.60 1.40 22.37
C SER A 89 -3.11 -0.01 22.02
N ALA A 90 -4.43 -0.21 22.10
CA ALA A 90 -5.07 -1.50 21.80
C ALA A 90 -4.72 -2.01 20.39
N LEU A 91 -4.66 -1.09 19.41
CA LEU A 91 -4.34 -1.40 18.03
C LEU A 91 -2.90 -1.91 17.85
N ILE A 92 -1.91 -1.35 18.56
CA ILE A 92 -0.53 -1.88 18.52
C ILE A 92 -0.45 -3.26 19.14
N LYS A 93 -1.15 -3.50 20.25
CA LYS A 93 -1.15 -4.81 20.91
C LYS A 93 -1.65 -5.92 19.98
N LYS A 94 -2.59 -5.60 19.08
CA LYS A 94 -3.07 -6.53 18.04
C LYS A 94 -2.14 -6.62 16.82
N ILE A 95 -1.69 -5.50 16.25
CA ILE A 95 -0.91 -5.53 15.00
C ILE A 95 0.54 -5.98 15.22
N MET A 96 1.20 -5.52 16.29
CA MET A 96 2.64 -5.70 16.46
C MET A 96 3.08 -7.18 16.50
N PRO A 97 2.34 -8.10 17.17
CA PRO A 97 2.69 -9.52 17.18
C PRO A 97 2.57 -10.22 15.83
N ILE A 98 1.70 -9.74 14.94
CA ILE A 98 1.39 -10.36 13.63
C ILE A 98 1.96 -9.57 12.45
N ARG A 99 2.71 -8.48 12.71
CA ARG A 99 3.14 -7.52 11.69
C ARG A 99 3.95 -8.18 10.57
N GLY A 100 4.80 -9.15 10.89
CA GLY A 100 5.62 -9.85 9.91
C GLY A 100 4.77 -10.73 8.99
N GLU A 101 3.86 -11.50 9.58
CA GLU A 101 2.90 -12.36 8.90
C GLU A 101 1.97 -11.54 8.00
N LEU A 102 1.44 -10.43 8.52
CA LEU A 102 0.62 -9.50 7.77
C LEU A 102 1.38 -8.89 6.59
N SER A 103 2.68 -8.60 6.74
CA SER A 103 3.50 -8.09 5.62
C SER A 103 3.71 -9.12 4.51
N ILE A 104 3.81 -10.41 4.85
CA ILE A 104 3.93 -11.49 3.85
C ILE A 104 2.61 -11.66 3.11
N PHE A 105 1.49 -11.64 3.84
CA PHE A 105 0.16 -11.67 3.22
C PHE A 105 -0.07 -10.46 2.31
N ALA A 106 0.28 -9.25 2.78
CA ALA A 106 0.20 -8.02 1.98
C ALA A 106 1.05 -8.12 0.71
N ALA A 107 2.27 -8.64 0.80
CA ALA A 107 3.14 -8.84 -0.35
C ALA A 107 2.55 -9.83 -1.36
N ALA A 108 1.97 -10.95 -0.89
CA ALA A 108 1.29 -11.92 -1.75
C ALA A 108 0.15 -11.25 -2.54
N ILE A 109 -0.71 -10.49 -1.86
CA ILE A 109 -1.79 -9.72 -2.51
C ILE A 109 -1.24 -8.65 -3.45
N THR A 110 -0.13 -8.00 -3.10
CA THR A 110 0.52 -6.98 -3.95
C THR A 110 1.01 -7.58 -5.27
N LEU A 111 1.46 -8.84 -5.26
CA LEU A 111 1.86 -9.53 -6.49
C LEU A 111 0.71 -9.65 -7.49
N SER A 112 -0.54 -9.79 -7.04
CA SER A 112 -1.69 -9.83 -7.96
C SER A 112 -1.81 -8.54 -8.78
N HIS A 113 -1.67 -7.40 -8.11
CA HIS A 113 -1.65 -6.08 -8.72
C HIS A 113 -0.43 -5.91 -9.63
N ALA A 114 0.76 -6.23 -9.11
CA ALA A 114 2.02 -6.05 -9.83
C ALA A 114 2.08 -6.88 -11.11
N VAL A 115 1.78 -8.18 -11.04
CA VAL A 115 1.83 -9.08 -12.21
C VAL A 115 0.77 -8.69 -13.23
N THR A 116 -0.47 -8.42 -12.79
CA THR A 116 -1.56 -8.04 -13.70
C THR A 116 -1.19 -6.82 -14.54
N TYR A 117 -0.72 -5.75 -13.90
CA TYR A 117 -0.30 -4.55 -14.63
C TYR A 117 1.01 -4.74 -15.38
N SER A 118 1.94 -5.56 -14.89
CA SER A 118 3.20 -5.83 -15.61
C SER A 118 2.93 -6.46 -16.97
N ILE A 119 2.01 -7.44 -17.05
CA ILE A 119 1.60 -8.04 -18.33
C ILE A 119 1.01 -6.97 -19.27
N THR A 120 0.10 -6.13 -18.76
CA THR A 120 -0.50 -5.05 -19.55
C THR A 120 0.54 -4.03 -20.01
N TYR A 121 1.49 -3.66 -19.17
CA TYR A 121 2.55 -2.69 -19.47
C TYR A 121 3.54 -3.25 -20.50
N ILE A 122 3.90 -4.53 -20.40
CA ILE A 122 4.74 -5.22 -21.39
C ILE A 122 4.02 -5.25 -22.75
N LYS A 123 2.74 -5.63 -22.79
CA LYS A 123 1.95 -5.59 -24.04
C LYS A 123 1.93 -4.19 -24.66
N ARG A 124 1.67 -3.16 -23.85
CA ARG A 124 1.68 -1.76 -24.31
C ARG A 124 3.05 -1.33 -24.82
N PHE A 125 4.12 -1.74 -24.15
CA PHE A 125 5.49 -1.47 -24.58
C PHE A 125 5.78 -2.12 -25.94
N MET A 126 5.46 -3.41 -26.11
CA MET A 126 5.65 -4.13 -27.37
C MET A 126 4.86 -3.50 -28.52
N LEU A 127 3.59 -3.15 -28.31
CA LEU A 127 2.75 -2.49 -29.32
C LEU A 127 3.31 -1.11 -29.73
N ASN A 128 3.85 -0.35 -28.77
CA ASN A 128 4.47 0.92 -29.08
C ASN A 128 5.77 0.74 -29.89
N MET A 129 6.57 -0.28 -29.59
CA MET A 129 7.76 -0.61 -30.38
C MET A 129 7.41 -1.06 -31.80
N GLU A 130 6.39 -1.91 -31.95
CA GLU A 130 5.93 -2.40 -33.25
C GLU A 130 5.43 -1.27 -34.16
N HIS A 131 4.81 -0.25 -33.59
CA HIS A 131 4.25 0.90 -34.32
C HIS A 131 5.15 2.16 -34.30
N ASP A 132 6.41 2.05 -33.87
CA ASP A 132 7.37 3.16 -33.73
C ASP A 132 6.81 4.38 -32.97
N ARG A 133 5.99 4.11 -31.94
CA ARG A 133 5.37 5.15 -31.11
C ARG A 133 6.26 5.49 -29.92
N PRO A 134 6.53 6.78 -29.65
CA PRO A 134 7.32 7.17 -28.49
C PRO A 134 6.61 6.79 -27.19
N LEU A 135 7.39 6.35 -26.20
CA LEU A 135 6.88 6.08 -24.86
C LEU A 135 6.61 7.40 -24.13
N THR A 136 5.42 7.53 -23.56
CA THR A 136 5.06 8.71 -22.76
C THR A 136 5.90 8.77 -21.48
N SER A 137 6.34 9.97 -21.07
CA SER A 137 7.12 10.17 -19.84
C SER A 137 6.45 9.57 -18.60
N ASP A 138 5.13 9.71 -18.48
CA ASP A 138 4.35 9.14 -17.37
C ASP A 138 4.45 7.61 -17.29
N PHE A 139 4.48 6.93 -18.44
CA PHE A 139 4.63 5.49 -18.51
C PHE A 139 6.02 5.05 -18.04
N ILE A 140 7.07 5.76 -18.48
CA ILE A 140 8.45 5.48 -18.08
C ILE A 140 8.62 5.69 -16.58
N ILE A 141 8.20 6.85 -16.05
CA ILE A 141 8.31 7.19 -14.62
C ILE A 141 7.56 6.16 -13.77
N THR A 142 6.32 5.85 -14.13
CA THR A 142 5.51 4.86 -13.39
C THR A 142 6.19 3.49 -13.39
N SER A 143 6.71 3.05 -14.53
CA SER A 143 7.38 1.75 -14.66
C SER A 143 8.64 1.66 -13.81
N LEU A 144 9.47 2.71 -13.81
CA LEU A 144 10.67 2.79 -12.98
C LEU A 144 10.32 2.73 -11.49
N VAL A 145 9.32 3.49 -11.05
CA VAL A 145 8.87 3.47 -9.64
C VAL A 145 8.39 2.06 -9.25
N CYS A 146 7.63 1.39 -10.12
CA CYS A 146 7.18 0.01 -9.89
C CYS A 146 8.35 -0.98 -9.76
N ILE A 147 9.36 -0.89 -10.62
CA ILE A 147 10.55 -1.76 -10.57
C ILE A 147 11.28 -1.57 -9.23
N VAL A 148 11.52 -0.32 -8.81
CA VAL A 148 12.18 -0.03 -7.54
C VAL A 148 11.35 -0.54 -6.36
N LEU A 149 10.02 -0.34 -6.38
CA LEU A 149 9.12 -0.89 -5.37
C LEU A 149 9.24 -2.42 -5.26
N MET A 150 9.29 -3.13 -6.38
CA MET A 150 9.44 -4.59 -6.42
C MET A 150 10.79 -5.07 -5.88
N ILE A 151 11.88 -4.42 -6.29
CA ILE A 151 13.25 -4.72 -5.83
C ILE A 151 13.35 -4.54 -4.31
N ILE A 152 12.62 -3.60 -3.72
CA ILE A 152 12.61 -3.42 -2.26
C ILE A 152 11.65 -4.41 -1.59
N MET A 153 10.45 -4.62 -2.13
CA MET A 153 9.40 -5.44 -1.52
C MET A 153 9.80 -6.91 -1.42
N ILE A 154 10.36 -7.49 -2.49
CA ILE A 154 10.65 -8.93 -2.54
C ILE A 154 11.65 -9.33 -1.44
N PRO A 155 12.85 -8.70 -1.32
CA PRO A 155 13.79 -9.04 -0.27
C PRO A 155 13.22 -8.82 1.13
N LEU A 156 12.52 -7.69 1.36
CA LEU A 156 11.89 -7.40 2.65
C LEU A 156 10.90 -8.50 3.07
N THR A 157 10.12 -8.99 2.12
CA THR A 157 9.13 -10.06 2.31
C THR A 157 9.83 -11.40 2.60
N VAL A 158 10.83 -11.75 1.80
CA VAL A 158 11.63 -12.98 1.98
C VAL A 158 12.25 -13.01 3.39
N MET A 159 12.82 -11.89 3.86
CA MET A 159 13.39 -11.80 5.21
C MET A 159 12.36 -11.76 6.35
N SER A 160 11.07 -11.56 6.04
CA SER A 160 10.00 -11.60 7.04
C SER A 160 9.59 -13.02 7.40
N PHE A 161 9.88 -14.03 6.56
CA PHE A 161 9.58 -15.42 6.88
C PHE A 161 10.34 -15.87 8.13
N LYS A 162 9.63 -16.51 9.08
CA LYS A 162 10.22 -16.96 10.35
C LYS A 162 11.46 -17.86 10.15
N ALA A 163 11.42 -18.73 9.14
CA ALA A 163 12.53 -19.62 8.81
C ALA A 163 13.82 -18.87 8.41
N ILE A 164 13.69 -17.75 7.70
CA ILE A 164 14.81 -16.91 7.26
C ILE A 164 15.20 -15.95 8.39
N ARG A 165 14.23 -15.30 9.03
CA ARG A 165 14.41 -14.38 10.15
C ARG A 165 15.23 -14.99 11.28
N LYS A 166 14.98 -16.25 11.65
CA LYS A 166 15.71 -16.94 12.74
C LYS A 166 17.19 -17.15 12.43
N LYS A 167 17.57 -17.19 11.15
CA LYS A 167 18.97 -17.40 10.71
C LYS A 167 19.77 -16.10 10.62
N MET A 168 19.15 -14.93 10.83
CA MET A 168 19.79 -13.63 10.65
C MET A 168 20.12 -12.96 11.98
N ASN A 169 21.24 -12.23 12.03
CA ASN A 169 21.55 -11.36 13.15
C ASN A 169 20.49 -10.25 13.31
N ALA A 170 20.01 -10.04 14.54
CA ALA A 170 18.95 -9.09 14.83
C ALA A 170 19.29 -7.63 14.48
N LYS A 171 20.55 -7.20 14.61
CA LYS A 171 21.01 -5.85 14.24
C LYS A 171 20.98 -5.68 12.72
N THR A 172 21.51 -6.65 11.98
CA THR A 172 21.54 -6.65 10.52
C THR A 172 20.13 -6.67 9.93
N TRP A 173 19.27 -7.55 10.42
CA TRP A 173 17.87 -7.59 9.98
C TRP A 173 17.16 -6.25 10.21
N LYS A 174 17.34 -5.63 11.38
CA LYS A 174 16.76 -4.31 11.66
C LYS A 174 17.29 -3.24 10.71
N LYS A 175 18.57 -3.30 10.32
CA LYS A 175 19.17 -2.36 9.36
C LYS A 175 18.51 -2.49 7.99
N ILE A 176 18.36 -3.70 7.48
CA ILE A 176 17.76 -3.93 6.14
C ILE A 176 16.27 -3.59 6.16
N GLN A 177 15.55 -3.95 7.22
CA GLN A 177 14.12 -3.64 7.35
C GLN A 177 13.82 -2.12 7.48
N ARG A 178 14.84 -1.26 7.65
CA ARG A 178 14.64 0.20 7.49
C ARG A 178 14.35 0.60 6.05
N ALA A 179 14.70 -0.23 5.06
CA ALA A 179 14.28 -0.01 3.68
C ALA A 179 12.75 0.01 3.51
N ALA A 180 11.99 -0.56 4.46
CA ALA A 180 10.54 -0.45 4.48
C ALA A 180 10.04 1.02 4.53
N TYR A 181 10.79 1.94 5.14
CA TYR A 181 10.42 3.36 5.13
C TYR A 181 10.50 3.97 3.73
N ILE A 182 11.54 3.59 2.96
CA ILE A 182 11.69 3.99 1.56
C ILE A 182 10.57 3.37 0.74
N PHE A 183 10.27 2.08 0.96
CA PHE A 183 9.15 1.40 0.32
C PHE A 183 7.81 2.13 0.55
N TYR A 184 7.49 2.50 1.79
CA TYR A 184 6.26 3.22 2.09
C TYR A 184 6.21 4.61 1.42
N ALA A 185 7.32 5.34 1.39
CA ALA A 185 7.40 6.62 0.70
C ALA A 185 7.19 6.44 -0.83
N LEU A 186 7.79 5.41 -1.41
CA LEU A 186 7.63 5.09 -2.83
C LEU A 186 6.20 4.64 -3.17
N ILE A 187 5.47 3.95 -2.28
CA ILE A 187 4.05 3.64 -2.50
C ILE A 187 3.25 4.94 -2.64
N TYR A 188 3.50 5.92 -1.76
CA TYR A 188 2.82 7.21 -1.84
C TYR A 188 3.16 7.93 -3.15
N ILE A 189 4.44 8.00 -3.52
CA ILE A 189 4.88 8.61 -4.78
C ILE A 189 4.23 7.92 -5.98
N HIS A 190 4.21 6.58 -6.01
CA HIS A 190 3.56 5.79 -7.05
C HIS A 190 2.09 6.17 -7.23
N ILE A 191 1.34 6.31 -6.13
CA ILE A 191 -0.06 6.72 -6.16
C ILE A 191 -0.21 8.16 -6.68
N MET A 192 0.66 9.09 -6.24
CA MET A 192 0.61 10.48 -6.68
C MET A 192 0.90 10.62 -8.17
N VAL A 193 1.93 9.94 -8.68
CA VAL A 193 2.28 9.93 -10.12
C VAL A 193 1.08 9.48 -10.97
N LEU A 194 0.31 8.50 -10.48
CA LEU A 194 -0.87 8.02 -11.20
C LEU A 194 -2.09 8.95 -11.06
N TYR A 195 -2.34 9.51 -9.87
CA TYR A 195 -3.62 10.17 -9.58
C TYR A 195 -3.59 11.68 -9.79
N VAL A 196 -2.44 12.35 -9.62
CA VAL A 196 -2.34 13.80 -9.79
C VAL A 196 -2.68 14.24 -11.22
N PRO A 197 -2.15 13.62 -12.29
CA PRO A 197 -2.53 14.00 -13.65
C PRO A 197 -4.04 13.83 -13.91
N GLN A 198 -4.63 12.76 -13.39
CA GLN A 198 -6.07 12.50 -13.53
C GLN A 198 -6.91 13.55 -12.78
N ALA A 199 -6.49 13.95 -11.58
CA ALA A 199 -7.16 14.98 -10.81
C ALA A 199 -7.09 16.35 -11.49
N LYS A 200 -5.94 16.71 -12.07
CA LYS A 200 -5.76 17.94 -12.86
C LYS A 200 -6.66 17.97 -14.10
N ASN A 201 -6.91 16.82 -14.70
CA ASN A 201 -7.85 16.67 -15.82
C ASN A 201 -9.33 16.67 -15.37
N GLY A 202 -9.63 17.07 -14.13
CA GLY A 202 -10.99 17.24 -13.62
C GLY A 202 -11.59 16.00 -12.95
N ASN A 203 -10.83 14.91 -12.77
CA ASN A 203 -11.36 13.71 -12.11
C ASN A 203 -11.47 13.89 -10.58
N THR A 204 -12.67 14.24 -10.12
CA THR A 204 -12.99 14.49 -8.71
C THR A 204 -12.85 13.24 -7.83
N GLU A 205 -13.09 12.03 -8.35
CA GLU A 205 -12.88 10.79 -7.58
C GLU A 205 -11.40 10.56 -7.26
N LYS A 206 -10.51 10.84 -8.22
CA LYS A 206 -9.06 10.73 -8.04
C LYS A 206 -8.53 11.82 -7.13
N PHE A 207 -9.06 13.03 -7.25
CA PHE A 207 -8.79 14.11 -6.32
C PHE A 207 -9.09 13.73 -4.87
N PHE A 208 -10.29 13.21 -4.60
CA PHE A 208 -10.65 12.73 -3.26
C PHE A 208 -9.72 11.62 -2.78
N SER A 209 -9.35 10.70 -3.69
CA SER A 209 -8.42 9.62 -3.36
C SER A 209 -7.03 10.15 -2.97
N ILE A 210 -6.52 11.19 -3.64
CA ILE A 210 -5.27 11.86 -3.26
C ILE A 210 -5.34 12.34 -1.81
N ILE A 211 -6.39 13.08 -1.45
CA ILE A 211 -6.57 13.60 -0.08
C ILE A 211 -6.51 12.46 0.94
N VAL A 212 -7.27 11.38 0.71
CA VAL A 212 -7.31 10.24 1.63
C VAL A 212 -5.94 9.58 1.76
N TYR A 213 -5.25 9.31 0.65
CA TYR A 213 -3.91 8.73 0.69
C TYR A 213 -2.91 9.67 1.37
N SER A 214 -2.97 10.97 1.12
CA SER A 214 -2.13 11.96 1.78
C SER A 214 -2.36 11.97 3.29
N ILE A 215 -3.62 11.92 3.77
CA ILE A 215 -3.91 11.81 5.21
C ILE A 215 -3.26 10.56 5.81
N VAL A 216 -3.36 9.41 5.15
CA VAL A 216 -2.79 8.17 5.69
C VAL A 216 -1.25 8.17 5.68
N PHE A 217 -0.62 8.59 4.59
CA PHE A 217 0.84 8.51 4.43
C PHE A 217 1.59 9.69 5.05
N ILE A 218 1.10 10.93 4.89
CA ILE A 218 1.67 12.11 5.57
C ILE A 218 1.36 12.01 7.07
N GLY A 219 0.14 11.59 7.42
CA GLY A 219 -0.22 11.32 8.82
C GLY A 219 0.72 10.32 9.48
N TYR A 220 1.06 9.25 8.77
CA TYR A 220 2.05 8.30 9.25
C TYR A 220 3.41 8.96 9.52
N ALA A 221 3.93 9.76 8.58
CA ALA A 221 5.22 10.43 8.73
C ALA A 221 5.23 11.35 9.96
N VAL A 222 4.20 12.18 10.10
CA VAL A 222 4.03 13.09 11.24
C VAL A 222 3.96 12.32 12.56
N PHE A 223 3.12 11.28 12.65
CA PHE A 223 2.97 10.47 13.86
C PHE A 223 4.25 9.68 14.19
N LYS A 224 5.00 9.26 13.17
CA LYS A 224 6.27 8.58 13.36
C LYS A 224 7.30 9.53 13.97
N ILE A 225 7.40 10.75 13.46
CA ILE A 225 8.27 11.81 14.01
C ILE A 225 7.85 12.13 15.44
N ALA A 226 6.55 12.30 15.68
CA ALA A 226 6.00 12.53 17.02
C ALA A 226 6.38 11.41 18.00
N LYS A 227 6.28 10.15 17.58
CA LYS A 227 6.67 9.00 18.40
C LYS A 227 8.16 8.99 18.73
N VAL A 228 9.02 9.37 17.78
CA VAL A 228 10.47 9.52 18.02
C VAL A 228 10.74 10.66 18.98
N TYR A 229 10.07 11.81 18.80
CA TYR A 229 10.16 12.97 19.68
C TYR A 229 9.74 12.63 21.12
N ILE A 230 8.57 12.01 21.30
CA ILE A 230 8.05 11.60 22.61
C ILE A 230 9.01 10.63 23.30
N LYS A 231 9.57 9.67 22.54
CA LYS A 231 10.54 8.73 23.09
C LYS A 231 11.83 9.42 23.58
N LYS A 232 12.29 10.47 22.87
CA LYS A 232 13.51 11.20 23.21
C LYS A 232 13.29 12.18 24.38
N ASN A 233 12.19 12.93 24.35
CA ASN A 233 11.96 14.07 25.23
C ASN A 233 11.02 13.78 26.41
N LYS A 234 10.34 12.62 26.43
CA LYS A 234 9.41 12.18 27.49
C LYS A 234 8.47 13.30 27.99
N PRO A 235 7.73 13.98 27.09
CA PRO A 235 6.84 15.07 27.49
C PRO A 235 5.73 14.57 28.43
N GLN A 236 5.33 15.38 29.41
CA GLN A 236 4.27 15.02 30.37
C GLN A 236 2.91 14.77 29.69
N LYS A 237 2.58 15.49 28.60
CA LYS A 237 1.29 15.39 27.90
C LYS A 237 1.44 14.83 26.49
N THR A 238 1.70 13.52 26.40
CA THR A 238 1.83 12.81 25.10
C THR A 238 0.58 12.91 24.22
N GLY A 239 -0.61 12.97 24.83
CA GLY A 239 -1.88 13.14 24.11
C GLY A 239 -1.99 14.48 23.36
N PHE A 240 -1.47 15.56 23.93
CA PHE A 240 -1.46 16.88 23.28
C PHE A 240 -0.57 16.89 22.03
N VAL A 241 0.60 16.23 22.08
CA VAL A 241 1.50 16.10 20.92
C VAL A 241 0.79 15.40 19.76
N TYR A 242 0.09 14.29 20.03
CA TYR A 242 -0.66 13.59 19.00
C TYR A 242 -1.86 14.39 18.47
N ALA A 243 -2.55 15.16 19.32
CA ALA A 243 -3.62 16.05 18.89
C ALA A 243 -3.11 17.17 17.96
N ALA A 244 -2.00 17.81 18.32
CA ALA A 244 -1.34 18.80 17.48
C ALA A 244 -0.87 18.21 16.13
N CYS A 245 -0.34 16.99 16.16
CA CYS A 245 0.01 16.26 14.93
C CYS A 245 -1.19 15.99 14.03
N SER A 246 -2.33 15.57 14.58
CA SER A 246 -3.57 15.39 13.81
C SER A 246 -4.01 16.69 13.12
N ALA A 247 -3.96 17.82 13.85
CA ALA A 247 -4.29 19.12 13.29
C ALA A 247 -3.33 19.52 12.15
N ALA A 248 -2.02 19.32 12.33
CA ALA A 248 -1.01 19.59 11.31
C ALA A 248 -1.23 18.74 10.03
N VAL A 249 -1.63 17.48 10.16
CA VAL A 249 -1.91 16.60 9.01
C VAL A 249 -3.10 17.11 8.22
N LEU A 250 -4.17 17.55 8.88
CA LEU A 250 -5.34 18.13 8.22
C LEU A 250 -4.97 19.42 7.45
N LEU A 251 -4.12 20.27 8.02
CA LEU A 251 -3.63 21.48 7.35
C LEU A 251 -2.73 21.17 6.14
N LEU A 252 -1.81 20.21 6.27
CA LEU A 252 -0.92 19.83 5.17
C LEU A 252 -1.66 19.17 3.99
N THR A 253 -2.70 18.39 4.29
CA THR A 253 -3.44 17.63 3.28
C THR A 253 -4.48 18.47 2.55
N THR A 254 -5.06 19.47 3.20
CA THR A 254 -5.90 20.49 2.55
C THR A 254 -5.08 21.38 1.62
N GLY A 255 -3.89 21.82 2.03
CA GLY A 255 -2.96 22.58 1.17
C GLY A 255 -2.48 21.79 -0.06
N ALA A 256 -2.09 20.52 0.12
CA ALA A 256 -1.71 19.64 -0.99
C ALA A 256 -2.87 19.39 -1.98
N GLY A 257 -4.10 19.26 -1.47
CA GLY A 257 -5.31 19.15 -2.29
C GLY A 257 -5.52 20.39 -3.17
N ILE A 258 -5.40 21.59 -2.61
CA ILE A 258 -5.57 22.84 -3.36
C ILE A 258 -4.57 22.94 -4.52
N THR A 259 -3.31 22.56 -4.32
CA THR A 259 -2.29 22.56 -5.39
C THR A 259 -2.50 21.48 -6.45
N ALA A 260 -3.15 20.37 -6.10
CA ALA A 260 -3.43 19.27 -7.03
C ALA A 260 -4.67 19.52 -7.90
N TYR A 261 -5.63 20.32 -7.42
CA TYR A 261 -6.86 20.68 -8.14
C TYR A 261 -6.78 22.02 -8.87
N GLY A 262 -5.83 22.89 -8.49
CA GLY A 262 -5.60 24.17 -9.17
C GLY A 262 -5.27 23.96 -10.64
N LYS A 263 -6.13 24.50 -11.52
CA LYS A 263 -5.89 24.56 -12.97
C LYS A 263 -4.55 25.24 -13.25
N ALA A 264 -3.68 24.56 -13.99
CA ALA A 264 -2.74 25.24 -14.88
C ALA A 264 -3.51 25.70 -16.11
#